data_AF-A0A1G4WZF4-F1
#
_entry.id   AF-A0A1G4WZF4-F1
#
_cell.length_a   1.000
_cell.length_b   1.000
_cell.length_c   1.000
_cell.angle_alpha   90.00
_cell.angle_beta   90.00
_cell.angle_gamma   90.00
#
_symmetry.space_group_name_H-M   'P 1'
#
loop_
_entity.id
_entity.type
_entity.pdbx_description
1 polymer ?
#
loop_
_entity_poly.entity_id
_entity_poly.type
_entity_poly.pdbx_seq_one_letter_code
_entity_poly.pdbx_strand_id
1 'polypeptide(L)'
;MLHLTGNAPHATLLTTQKLSPERIDAAMRFVRRTGILSYPRLSSAARLQFVVSALVADDSGRGDPATVSAALIDPSIVTVAQRIITESLP
;
A
#
# COMPACT_ATOMS: atom_id res chain seq x y z
N MET A 1 5.92 29.25 22.84
CA MET A 1 5.84 27.95 23.52
C MET A 1 4.66 27.22 22.89
N LEU A 2 4.90 26.36 21.90
CA LEU A 2 3.83 25.68 21.16
C LEU A 2 3.52 24.36 21.89
N HIS A 3 2.33 24.28 22.47
CA HIS A 3 1.77 23.07 23.04
C HIS A 3 1.47 22.09 21.89
N LEU A 4 2.31 21.07 21.73
CA LEU A 4 2.07 19.93 20.85
C LEU A 4 1.28 18.86 21.62
N THR A 5 -0.01 19.09 21.84
CA THR A 5 -0.93 18.01 22.22
C THR A 5 -1.56 17.44 20.96
N GLY A 6 -0.75 16.68 20.22
CA GLY A 6 -1.18 15.87 19.08
C GLY A 6 -0.84 14.41 19.38
N ASN A 7 -1.60 13.79 20.26
CA ASN A 7 -1.55 12.34 20.43
C ASN A 7 -2.12 11.73 19.13
N ALA A 8 -1.25 11.39 18.18
CA ALA A 8 -1.60 10.67 16.97
C ALA A 8 -1.30 9.18 17.19
N PRO A 9 -2.21 8.39 17.80
CA PRO A 9 -2.02 6.95 17.95
C PRO A 9 -2.08 6.20 16.60
N HIS A 10 -2.18 6.89 15.46
CA HIS A 10 -2.37 6.27 14.14
C HIS A 10 -1.07 6.03 13.37
N ALA A 11 0.05 6.63 13.78
CA ALA A 11 1.34 6.43 13.12
C ALA A 11 2.15 5.23 13.67
N THR A 12 1.78 4.70 14.85
CA THR A 12 2.64 3.79 15.62
C THR A 12 2.45 2.29 15.30
N LEU A 13 1.57 1.90 14.38
CA LEU A 13 1.19 0.48 14.21
C LEU A 13 1.43 -0.13 12.82
N LEU A 14 2.14 0.54 11.91
CA LEU A 14 2.48 -0.04 10.61
C LEU A 14 3.88 -0.62 10.50
N THR A 15 4.79 -0.29 11.41
CA THR A 15 6.22 -0.65 11.27
C THR A 15 6.56 -2.11 11.62
N THR A 16 5.57 -2.96 11.92
CA THR A 16 5.84 -4.33 12.39
C THR A 16 4.77 -5.38 12.11
N GLN A 17 3.58 -5.03 11.59
CA GLN A 17 2.63 -6.05 11.16
C GLN A 17 3.03 -6.59 9.80
N LYS A 18 3.69 -7.75 9.80
CA LYS A 18 3.90 -8.55 8.60
C LYS A 18 2.56 -8.71 7.88
N LEU A 19 2.47 -8.24 6.63
CA LEU A 19 1.29 -8.39 5.81
C LEU A 19 0.86 -9.86 5.79
N SER A 20 -0.41 -10.13 6.13
CA SER A 20 -0.92 -11.50 6.10
C SER A 20 -1.01 -11.99 4.65
N PRO A 21 -0.86 -13.30 4.38
CA PRO A 21 -1.03 -13.87 3.05
C PRO A 21 -2.39 -13.49 2.43
N GLU A 22 -3.46 -13.47 3.23
CA GLU A 22 -4.81 -13.13 2.79
C GLU A 22 -4.90 -11.68 2.31
N ARG A 23 -4.18 -10.75 2.97
CA ARG A 23 -4.11 -9.34 2.55
C ARG A 23 -3.37 -9.20 1.21
N ILE A 24 -2.30 -9.96 1.03
CA ILE A 24 -1.55 -10.00 -0.25
C ILE A 24 -2.45 -10.54 -1.36
N ASP A 25 -3.16 -11.64 -1.13
CA ASP A 25 -4.08 -12.24 -2.11
C ASP A 25 -5.26 -11.33 -2.44
N ALA A 26 -5.80 -10.62 -1.46
CA ALA A 26 -6.84 -9.60 -1.68
C ALA A 26 -6.33 -8.46 -2.56
N ALA A 27 -5.13 -7.93 -2.26
CA ALA A 27 -4.51 -6.87 -3.06
C ALA A 27 -4.23 -7.34 -4.49
N MET A 28 -3.68 -8.54 -4.68
CA MET A 28 -3.45 -9.10 -6.03
C MET A 28 -4.73 -9.23 -6.83
N ARG A 29 -5.80 -9.78 -6.24
CA ARG A 29 -7.10 -9.90 -6.92
C ARG A 29 -7.67 -8.55 -7.30
N PHE A 30 -7.53 -7.55 -6.42
CA PHE A 30 -7.99 -6.19 -6.68
C PHE A 30 -7.20 -5.55 -7.83
N VAL A 31 -5.87 -5.58 -7.76
CA VAL A 31 -4.95 -5.03 -8.78
C VAL A 31 -5.19 -5.64 -10.15
N ARG A 32 -5.36 -6.98 -10.24
CA ARG A 32 -5.64 -7.66 -11.50
C ARG A 32 -7.00 -7.27 -12.07
N ARG A 33 -8.01 -7.09 -11.22
CA ARG A 33 -9.37 -6.71 -11.65
C ARG A 33 -9.43 -5.32 -12.26
N THR A 34 -8.65 -4.36 -11.75
CA THR A 34 -8.67 -2.99 -12.26
C THR A 34 -7.95 -2.83 -13.60
N GLY A 35 -6.99 -3.71 -13.92
CA GLY A 35 -6.16 -3.61 -15.11
C GLY A 35 -5.26 -2.36 -15.14
N ILE A 36 -5.21 -1.60 -14.05
CA ILE A 36 -4.58 -0.27 -14.02
C ILE A 36 -3.07 -0.35 -14.28
N LEU A 37 -2.42 -1.45 -13.86
CA LEU A 37 -0.99 -1.66 -14.06
C LEU A 37 -0.62 -1.82 -15.54
N SER A 38 -1.54 -2.29 -16.37
CA SER A 38 -1.31 -2.43 -17.82
C SER A 38 -1.41 -1.08 -18.55
N TYR A 39 -1.78 0.01 -17.89
CA TYR A 39 -1.91 1.31 -18.53
C TYR A 39 -0.52 1.87 -18.94
N PRO A 40 -0.27 2.14 -20.24
CA PRO A 40 1.07 2.48 -20.73
C PRO A 40 1.65 3.79 -20.16
N ARG A 41 0.77 4.74 -19.81
CA ARG A 41 1.17 6.06 -19.29
C ARG A 41 1.32 6.09 -17.77
N LEU A 42 1.04 4.98 -17.08
CA LEU A 42 1.15 4.93 -15.63
C LEU A 42 2.62 4.75 -15.23
N SER A 43 3.18 5.76 -14.57
CA SER A 43 4.57 5.74 -14.10
C SER A 43 4.81 4.63 -13.08
N SER A 44 6.06 4.18 -12.96
CA SER A 44 6.45 3.17 -11.95
C SER A 44 6.11 3.61 -10.53
N ALA A 45 6.26 4.91 -10.22
CA ALA A 45 5.89 5.46 -8.92
C ALA A 45 4.36 5.37 -8.68
N ALA A 46 3.54 5.69 -9.68
CA ALA A 46 2.10 5.59 -9.57
C ALA A 46 1.62 4.13 -9.45
N ARG A 47 2.26 3.19 -10.16
CA ARG A 47 2.03 1.74 -10.00
C ARG A 47 2.32 1.30 -8.58
N LEU A 48 3.47 1.70 -8.04
CA LEU A 48 3.88 1.38 -6.68
C LEU A 48 2.89 1.95 -5.66
N GLN A 49 2.55 3.23 -5.76
CA GLN A 49 1.58 3.87 -4.89
C GLN A 49 0.22 3.18 -4.92
N PHE A 50 -0.25 2.78 -6.10
CA PHE A 50 -1.51 2.07 -6.24
C PHE A 50 -1.49 0.71 -5.51
N VAL A 51 -0.45 -0.10 -5.73
CA VAL A 51 -0.34 -1.42 -5.10
C VAL A 51 -0.14 -1.32 -3.58
N VAL A 52 0.69 -0.38 -3.11
CA VAL A 52 0.84 -0.11 -1.68
C VAL A 52 -0.50 0.30 -1.06
N SER A 53 -1.25 1.18 -1.72
CA SER A 53 -2.59 1.56 -1.24
C SER A 53 -3.53 0.36 -1.16
N ALA A 54 -3.48 -0.56 -2.11
CA ALA A 54 -4.27 -1.79 -2.08
C ALA A 54 -3.87 -2.75 -0.93
N LEU A 55 -2.58 -2.78 -0.57
CA LEU A 55 -2.07 -3.61 0.52
C LEU A 55 -2.47 -3.11 1.91
N VAL A 56 -2.59 -1.78 2.08
CA VAL A 56 -2.87 -1.17 3.39
C VAL A 56 -4.27 -0.57 3.53
N ALA A 57 -5.10 -0.73 2.50
CA ALA A 57 -6.51 -0.40 2.59
C ALA A 57 -7.20 -1.28 3.64
N ASP A 58 -8.11 -0.68 4.40
CA ASP A 58 -8.99 -1.39 5.31
C ASP A 58 -9.99 -2.30 4.57
N ASP A 59 -10.84 -3.02 5.30
CA ASP A 59 -11.82 -3.95 4.72
C ASP A 59 -12.93 -3.25 3.91
N SER A 60 -13.05 -1.92 4.03
CA SER A 60 -13.92 -1.09 3.20
C SER A 60 -13.22 -0.62 1.91
N GLY A 61 -11.95 -0.97 1.72
CA GLY A 61 -11.12 -0.54 0.60
C GLY A 61 -10.61 0.90 0.74
N ARG A 62 -10.65 1.47 1.95
CA ARG A 62 -10.16 2.83 2.23
C ARG A 62 -8.76 2.75 2.83
N GLY A 63 -7.81 3.44 2.20
CA GLY A 63 -6.49 3.66 2.76
C GLY A 63 -6.42 5.05 3.38
N ASP A 64 -6.08 5.14 4.66
CA ASP A 64 -5.73 6.42 5.27
C ASP A 64 -4.44 6.98 4.61
N PRO A 65 -4.39 8.25 4.16
CA PRO A 65 -3.22 8.80 3.49
C PRO A 65 -1.94 8.74 4.33
N ALA A 66 -2.01 8.85 5.66
CA ALA A 66 -0.82 8.74 6.51
C ALA A 66 -0.34 7.28 6.56
N THR A 67 -1.26 6.31 6.64
CA THR A 67 -0.96 4.89 6.51
C THR A 67 -0.30 4.54 5.18
N VAL A 68 -0.82 5.05 4.05
CA VAL A 68 -0.21 4.82 2.72
C VAL A 68 1.18 5.44 2.65
N SER A 69 1.36 6.65 3.19
CA SER A 69 2.65 7.33 3.21
C SER A 69 3.69 6.58 4.05
N ALA A 70 3.30 6.06 5.22
CA ALA A 70 4.16 5.22 6.05
C ALA A 70 4.52 3.90 5.34
N ALA A 71 3.56 3.29 4.66
CA ALA A 71 3.77 2.04 3.92
C ALA A 71 4.69 2.20 2.70
N LEU A 72 4.71 3.38 2.07
CA LEU A 72 5.60 3.68 0.95
C LEU A 72 7.09 3.76 1.33
N ILE A 73 7.39 4.03 2.61
CA ILE A 73 8.76 4.06 3.11
C ILE A 73 9.15 2.78 3.86
N ASP A 74 8.22 1.84 4.03
CA ASP A 74 8.50 0.53 4.63
C ASP A 74 9.06 -0.44 3.56
N PRO A 75 10.34 -0.86 3.67
CA PRO A 75 10.96 -1.72 2.68
C PRO A 75 10.27 -3.08 2.52
N SER A 76 9.65 -3.62 3.57
CA SER A 76 8.98 -4.92 3.53
C SER A 76 7.70 -4.86 2.69
N ILE A 77 6.93 -3.78 2.84
CA ILE A 77 5.70 -3.54 2.07
C ILE A 77 6.07 -3.20 0.62
N VAL A 78 7.07 -2.34 0.41
CA VAL A 78 7.54 -1.97 -0.93
C VAL A 78 8.02 -3.19 -1.71
N THR A 79 8.74 -4.11 -1.06
CA THR A 79 9.20 -5.36 -1.68
C THR A 79 8.02 -6.23 -2.13
N VAL A 80 7.00 -6.40 -1.29
CA VAL A 80 5.79 -7.14 -1.65
C VAL A 80 5.03 -6.45 -2.78
N ALA A 81 4.90 -5.12 -2.73
CA ALA A 81 4.25 -4.35 -3.78
C ALA A 81 4.95 -4.48 -5.13
N GLN A 82 6.29 -4.39 -5.15
CA GLN A 82 7.10 -4.61 -6.35
C GLN A 82 6.91 -6.03 -6.90
N ARG A 83 6.87 -7.04 -6.03
CA ARG A 83 6.59 -8.42 -6.46
C ARG A 83 5.22 -8.54 -7.13
N ILE A 84 4.17 -7.99 -6.54
CA ILE A 84 2.82 -7.98 -7.12
C ILE A 84 2.80 -7.29 -8.49
N ILE A 85 3.52 -6.16 -8.64
CA ILE A 85 3.62 -5.46 -9.92
C ILE A 85 4.25 -6.36 -10.98
N THR A 86 5.38 -6.99 -10.67
CA THR A 86 6.08 -7.90 -11.60
C THR A 86 5.20 -9.10 -11.98
N GLU A 87 4.48 -9.70 -11.02
CA GLU A 87 3.59 -10.86 -11.27
C GLU A 87 2.27 -10.51 -11.96
N SER A 88 1.92 -9.22 -12.06
CA SER A 88 0.67 -8.74 -12.65
C SER A 88 0.86 -8.12 -14.03
N LEU A 89 2.10 -7.92 -14.46
CA LEU A 89 2.44 -7.47 -15.80
C LEU A 89 2.79 -8.69 -16.67
N PRO A 90 2.33 -8.73 -17.93
CA PRO A 90 2.72 -9.77 -18.88
C PRO A 90 4.18 -9.67 -19.30
#